data_AF-A0A2V8KPP9-F1
#
_entry.id   AF-A0A2V8KPP9-F1
#
_cell.length_a   1.000
_cell.length_b   1.000
_cell.length_c   1.000
_cell.angle_alpha   90.00
_cell.angle_beta   90.00
_cell.angle_gamma   90.00
#
_symmetry.space_group_name_H-M   'P 1'
#
loop_
_entity.id
_entity.type
_entity.pdbx_description
1 polymer ?
#
loop_
_entity_poly.entity_id
_entity_poly.type
_entity_poly.pdbx_seq_one_letter_code
_entity_poly.pdbx_strand_id
1 'polypeptide(L)'
;MLGLGKDVPLATGNESEGLLALIDGKFVTFRVPYPMGYYGKGLDGRIDDTSKGWKGKGIWATYATRAPFHMEGGKGTTSKVIKFQVRPDPLSK
;
A
#
# COMPACT_ATOMS: atom_id res chain seq x y z
N MET A 1 0.84 4.34 -11.05
CA MET A 1 -0.31 3.52 -10.59
C MET A 1 -1.20 4.24 -9.57
N LEU A 2 -0.64 4.93 -8.57
CA LEU A 2 -1.38 5.58 -7.47
C LEU A 2 -1.92 6.99 -7.75
N GLY A 3 -1.96 7.47 -8.99
CA GLY A 3 -2.46 8.83 -9.27
C GLY A 3 -1.65 9.99 -8.64
N LEU A 4 -0.44 9.74 -8.14
CA LEU A 4 0.43 10.74 -7.47
C LEU A 4 1.29 11.57 -8.43
N GLY A 5 1.15 11.33 -9.73
CA GLY A 5 2.07 11.84 -10.75
C GLY A 5 2.85 10.73 -11.45
N LYS A 6 3.70 11.14 -12.40
CA LYS A 6 4.56 10.24 -13.17
C LYS A 6 5.86 9.99 -12.39
N ASP A 7 6.36 8.76 -12.43
CA ASP A 7 7.67 8.35 -11.90
C ASP A 7 7.95 8.70 -10.43
N VAL A 8 6.89 8.77 -9.61
CA VAL A 8 6.99 8.98 -8.15
C VAL A 8 7.64 7.76 -7.49
N PRO A 9 8.80 7.92 -6.81
CA PRO A 9 9.45 6.84 -6.09
C PRO A 9 8.59 6.36 -4.91
N LEU A 10 8.57 5.04 -4.72
CA LEU A 10 7.88 4.40 -3.60
C LEU A 10 8.87 3.58 -2.78
N ALA A 11 8.71 3.59 -1.46
CA ALA A 11 9.46 2.76 -0.54
C ALA A 11 8.53 2.08 0.46
N THR A 12 8.83 0.83 0.83
CA THR A 12 8.15 0.16 1.94
C THR A 12 8.61 0.79 3.25
N GLY A 13 7.68 1.39 3.99
CA GLY A 13 7.93 1.91 5.32
C GLY A 13 7.92 0.79 6.36
N ASN A 14 9.01 0.02 6.42
CA ASN A 14 9.15 -1.06 7.40
C ASN A 14 8.97 -0.47 8.80
N GLU A 15 8.08 -1.05 9.61
CA GLU A 15 7.74 -0.59 10.98
C GLU A 15 7.13 0.81 11.09
N SER A 16 6.96 1.55 9.98
CA SER A 16 6.22 2.81 9.97
C SER A 16 4.74 2.63 9.63
N GLU A 17 4.32 1.38 9.46
CA GLU A 17 2.96 0.98 9.09
C GLU A 17 2.46 1.68 7.83
N GLY A 18 3.34 1.95 6.86
CA GLY A 18 2.92 2.64 5.65
C GLY A 18 3.75 2.38 4.41
N LEU A 19 3.19 2.81 3.29
CA LEU A 19 3.91 3.00 2.03
C LEU A 19 4.33 4.47 1.93
N LEU A 20 5.60 4.71 1.62
CA LEU A 20 6.17 6.05 1.52
C LEU A 20 6.27 6.45 0.05
N ALA A 21 5.72 7.60 -0.30
CA ALA A 21 5.90 8.22 -1.61
C ALA A 21 6.74 9.49 -1.49
N LEU A 22 7.73 9.66 -2.35
CA LEU A 22 8.56 10.87 -2.39
C LEU A 22 8.00 11.83 -3.45
N ILE A 23 7.33 12.89 -3.01
CA ILE A 23 6.70 13.89 -3.87
C ILE A 23 7.37 15.23 -3.58
N ASP A 24 7.95 15.86 -4.60
CA ASP A 24 8.63 17.16 -4.49
C ASP A 24 9.64 17.23 -3.32
N GLY A 25 10.41 16.16 -3.13
CA GLY A 25 11.42 16.04 -2.07
C GLY A 25 10.85 15.80 -0.67
N LYS A 26 9.54 15.58 -0.52
CA LYS A 26 8.87 15.31 0.75
C LYS A 26 8.21 13.95 0.77
N PHE A 27 8.29 13.26 1.90
CA PHE A 27 7.60 11.99 2.08
C PHE A 27 6.12 12.21 2.39
N VAL A 28 5.27 11.60 1.58
CA VAL A 28 3.84 11.40 1.86
C VAL A 28 3.65 9.95 2.28
N THR A 29 3.03 9.74 3.45
CA THR A 29 2.84 8.41 4.04
C THR A 29 1.43 7.91 3.81
N PHE A 30 1.28 6.79 3.09
CA PHE A 30 0.04 6.03 3.01
C PHE A 30 -0.02 5.07 4.19
N ARG A 31 -0.59 5.55 5.30
CA ARG A 31 -0.69 4.80 6.56
C ARG A 31 -1.73 3.68 6.44
N VAL A 32 -1.38 2.50 6.96
CA VAL A 32 -2.27 1.38 7.24
C VAL A 32 -2.41 1.31 8.75
N PRO A 33 -3.40 1.99 9.34
CA PRO A 33 -3.49 2.12 10.80
C PRO A 33 -3.95 0.82 11.47
N TYR A 34 -4.68 -0.02 10.74
CA TYR A 34 -5.26 -1.26 11.25
C TYR A 34 -5.30 -2.34 10.16
N PRO A 35 -5.16 -3.63 10.51
CA PRO A 35 -4.72 -4.11 11.82
C PRO A 35 -3.26 -3.70 12.11
N MET A 36 -2.96 -3.34 13.36
CA MET A 36 -1.64 -2.88 13.78
C MET A 36 -0.54 -3.91 13.52
N GLY A 37 0.66 -3.41 13.26
CA GLY A 37 1.85 -4.23 12.98
C GLY A 37 2.20 -4.32 11.49
N TYR A 38 1.71 -3.40 10.66
CA TYR A 38 1.96 -3.46 9.21
C TYR A 38 3.45 -3.34 8.89
N TYR A 39 3.95 -4.35 8.20
CA TYR A 39 5.35 -4.50 7.86
C TYR A 39 5.49 -4.85 6.38
N GLY A 40 5.72 -3.82 5.55
CA GLY A 40 5.91 -3.99 4.11
C GLY A 40 7.29 -4.55 3.77
N LYS A 41 7.40 -5.40 2.74
CA LYS A 41 8.69 -5.82 2.16
C LYS A 41 8.71 -5.85 0.64
N GLY A 42 7.58 -6.16 0.03
CA GLY A 42 7.40 -6.14 -1.42
C GLY A 42 6.25 -5.23 -1.80
N LEU A 43 6.36 -4.63 -2.98
CA LEU A 43 5.28 -3.90 -3.62
C LEU A 43 5.34 -4.10 -5.13
N ASP A 44 4.19 -4.26 -5.75
CA ASP A 44 4.05 -4.42 -7.19
C ASP A 44 2.92 -3.53 -7.73
N GLY A 45 3.22 -2.81 -8.80
CA GLY A 45 2.20 -2.13 -9.59
C GLY A 45 1.45 -3.12 -10.47
N ARG A 46 0.14 -3.22 -10.30
CA ARG A 46 -0.69 -4.16 -11.08
C ARG A 46 -1.85 -3.44 -11.76
N ILE A 47 -2.18 -3.92 -12.95
CA ILE A 47 -3.42 -3.62 -13.67
C ILE A 47 -4.24 -4.91 -13.63
N ASP A 48 -5.21 -4.96 -12.74
CA ASP A 48 -6.09 -6.12 -12.57
C ASP A 48 -7.26 -6.09 -13.59
N ASP A 49 -7.63 -4.91 -14.10
CA ASP A 49 -8.70 -4.74 -15.10
C ASP A 49 -8.45 -3.50 -15.97
N THR A 50 -8.21 -3.68 -17.27
CA THR A 50 -7.92 -2.58 -18.19
C THR A 50 -9.15 -1.71 -18.51
N SER A 51 -10.36 -2.23 -18.34
CA SER A 51 -11.61 -1.53 -18.65
C SER A 51 -12.06 -0.56 -17.55
N LYS A 52 -11.57 -0.73 -16.32
CA LYS A 52 -12.02 0.02 -15.13
C LYS A 52 -11.19 1.26 -14.80
N GLY A 53 -10.31 1.70 -15.70
CA GLY A 53 -9.52 2.93 -15.50
C GLY A 53 -8.70 2.90 -14.21
N TRP A 54 -8.87 3.90 -13.33
CA TRP A 54 -8.12 3.98 -12.06
C TRP A 54 -8.53 2.89 -11.05
N LYS A 55 -9.78 2.41 -11.12
CA LYS A 55 -10.27 1.32 -10.25
C LYS A 55 -9.64 -0.03 -10.58
N GLY A 56 -9.27 -0.22 -11.84
CA GLY A 56 -8.67 -1.45 -12.34
C GLY A 56 -7.18 -1.60 -12.03
N LYS A 57 -6.53 -0.59 -11.45
CA LYS A 57 -5.09 -0.60 -11.15
C LYS A 57 -4.79 -0.17 -9.72
N GLY A 58 -3.63 -0.56 -9.22
CA GLY A 58 -3.19 -0.21 -7.87
C GLY A 58 -1.77 -0.69 -7.57
N ILE A 59 -1.28 -0.34 -6.39
CA ILE A 59 -0.08 -0.94 -5.82
C ILE A 59 -0.53 -2.02 -4.85
N TRP A 60 -0.06 -3.23 -5.05
CA TRP A 60 -0.25 -4.31 -4.10
C TRP A 60 1.01 -4.47 -3.27
N ALA A 61 0.86 -4.53 -1.96
CA ALA A 61 1.99 -4.71 -1.05
C ALA A 61 1.74 -5.88 -0.11
N THR A 62 2.81 -6.59 0.22
CA THR A 62 2.74 -7.72 1.14
C THR A 62 2.70 -7.24 2.58
N TYR A 63 1.89 -7.90 3.39
CA TYR A 63 1.97 -7.85 4.85
C TYR A 63 2.97 -8.92 5.27
N ALA A 64 4.24 -8.54 5.40
CA ALA A 64 5.39 -9.44 5.39
C ALA A 64 6.13 -9.53 6.73
N THR A 65 5.42 -9.35 7.86
CA THR A 65 6.02 -9.63 9.17
C THR A 65 6.40 -11.10 9.29
N ARG A 66 7.49 -11.38 10.00
CA ARG A 66 7.92 -12.75 10.31
C ARG A 66 7.23 -13.34 11.54
N ALA A 67 6.54 -12.49 12.32
CA ALA A 67 5.82 -12.88 13.53
C ALA A 67 4.36 -12.41 13.45
N PRO A 68 3.55 -12.99 12.54
CA PRO A 68 2.15 -12.55 12.37
C PRO A 68 1.29 -12.75 13.63
N PHE A 69 1.68 -13.66 14.52
CA PHE A 69 1.04 -13.88 15.82
C PHE A 69 1.27 -12.76 16.85
N HIS A 70 2.20 -11.84 16.59
CA HIS A 70 2.40 -10.61 17.40
C HIS A 70 1.63 -9.41 16.85
N MET A 71 0.93 -9.56 15.72
CA MET A 71 0.08 -8.50 15.18
C MET A 71 -1.27 -8.48 15.86
N GLU A 72 -2.02 -7.42 15.61
CA GLU A 72 -3.44 -7.39 15.92
C GLU A 72 -4.17 -8.58 15.27
N GLY A 73 -4.95 -9.30 16.09
CA GLY A 73 -5.55 -10.60 15.76
C GLY A 73 -4.85 -11.79 16.42
N GLY A 74 -3.57 -11.67 16.79
CA GLY A 74 -2.85 -12.66 17.60
C GLY A 74 -2.68 -14.03 16.94
N LYS A 75 -2.66 -15.09 17.75
CA LYS A 75 -2.47 -16.48 17.30
C LYS A 75 -3.47 -16.86 16.20
N GLY A 76 -2.95 -17.43 15.11
CA GLY A 76 -3.77 -17.82 13.95
C GLY A 76 -3.82 -16.75 12.85
N THR A 77 -3.30 -15.55 13.10
CA THR A 77 -3.15 -14.52 12.06
C THR A 77 -2.20 -15.01 10.96
N THR A 78 -2.63 -14.87 9.71
CA THR A 78 -1.85 -15.23 8.52
C THR A 78 -1.37 -13.99 7.77
N SER A 79 -0.46 -14.21 6.82
CA SER A 79 -0.01 -13.17 5.88
C SER A 79 -1.17 -12.66 5.03
N LYS A 80 -1.12 -11.37 4.69
CA LYS A 80 -2.14 -10.66 3.91
C LYS A 80 -1.48 -9.90 2.76
N VAL A 81 -2.28 -9.49 1.79
CA VAL A 81 -1.86 -8.52 0.78
C VAL A 81 -2.81 -7.34 0.88
N ILE A 82 -2.27 -6.13 0.76
CA ILE A 82 -3.03 -4.89 0.78
C ILE A 82 -2.97 -4.22 -0.59
N LYS A 83 -4.08 -3.60 -1.00
CA LYS A 83 -4.17 -2.81 -2.23
C LYS A 83 -4.23 -1.33 -1.87
N PHE A 84 -3.19 -0.59 -2.24
CA PHE A 84 -3.24 0.86 -2.24
C PHE A 84 -3.85 1.34 -3.55
N GLN A 85 -4.89 2.16 -3.42
CA GLN A 85 -5.57 2.77 -4.53
C GLN A 85 -5.96 4.20 -4.15
N VAL A 86 -5.70 5.12 -5.08
CA VAL A 86 -5.93 6.55 -4.90
C VAL A 86 -6.68 7.03 -6.13
N ARG A 87 -7.69 7.87 -5.90
CA ARG A 87 -8.45 8.49 -6.97
C ARG A 87 -7.57 9.51 -7.70
N PRO A 88 -7.67 9.63 -9.03
CA PRO A 88 -6.92 10.65 -9.76
C PRO A 88 -7.40 12.07 -9.44
N ASP A 89 -8.65 12.22 -9.00
CA ASP A 89 -9.24 13.46 -8.51
C ASP A 89 -10.32 13.18 -7.44
N PRO A 90 -10.73 14.17 -6.62
CA PRO A 90 -11.69 13.95 -5.54
C PRO A 90 -13.10 13.52 -5.96
N LEU A 91 -13.52 13.80 -7.21
CA LEU A 91 -14.88 13.56 -7.72
C LEU A 91 -14.98 12.30 -8.60
N SER A 92 -13.85 11.75 -9.01
CA SER A 92 -13.76 10.46 -9.72
C SER A 92 -14.59 9.41 -9.01
N LYS A 93 -15.55 8.77 -9.69
CA LYS A 93 -16.44 7.75 -9.11
C LYS A 93 -15.81 6.38 -9.11
#